data_AF-A0A1B7NQQ0-F1
#
_entry.id   AF-A0A1B7NQQ0-F1
#
_cell.length_a   1.000
_cell.length_b   1.000
_cell.length_c   1.000
_cell.angle_alpha   90.00
_cell.angle_beta   90.00
_cell.angle_gamma   90.00
#
_symmetry.space_group_name_H-M   'P 1'
#
loop_
_entity.id
_entity.type
_entity.pdbx_description
1 polymer ?
#
loop_
_entity_poly.entity_id
_entity_poly.type
_entity_poly.pdbx_seq_one_letter_code
_entity_poly.pdbx_strand_id
1 'polypeptide(L)'
;MAANYWVSTQRRHWLFERDQLAEIRRSLEEGENQKQLIQQFPLPDLRYFSIYINLQLVRLGKRMTTRQQALATAQVYIRRFYTKVEIRKTNPYLVLTTAFYLACKMEECPQHIRFVVSEAKGLWP
;
A
#
# COMPACT_ATOMS: atom_id res chain seq x y z
N MET A 1 -6.07 -0.06 19.85
CA MET A 1 -5.93 1.01 20.86
C MET A 1 -6.09 2.35 20.19
N ALA A 2 -7.01 3.21 20.64
CA ALA A 2 -7.14 4.57 20.12
C ALA A 2 -6.80 5.57 21.23
N ALA A 3 -5.54 6.03 21.24
CA ALA A 3 -5.10 7.16 22.06
C ALA A 3 -5.56 8.50 21.44
N ASN A 4 -5.04 9.62 21.96
CA ASN A 4 -5.40 10.95 21.47
C ASN A 4 -4.94 11.20 20.02
N TYR A 5 -5.90 11.24 19.09
CA TYR A 5 -5.65 11.49 17.66
C TYR A 5 -4.98 12.84 17.40
N TRP A 6 -5.32 13.88 18.17
CA TRP A 6 -4.88 15.26 17.92
C TRP A 6 -3.37 15.45 18.07
N VAL A 7 -2.73 14.59 18.87
CA VAL A 7 -1.29 14.61 19.15
C VAL A 7 -0.55 13.51 18.35
N SER A 8 -1.27 12.70 17.58
CA SER A 8 -0.72 11.54 16.88
C SER A 8 0.21 11.90 15.71
N THR A 9 1.10 10.98 15.38
CA THR A 9 1.98 11.08 14.20
C THR A 9 1.21 11.01 12.89
N GLN A 10 0.05 10.33 12.86
CA GLN A 10 -0.86 10.31 11.72
C GLN A 10 -1.29 11.72 11.35
N ARG A 11 -1.80 12.50 12.32
CA ARG A 11 -2.26 13.87 12.09
C ARG A 11 -1.12 14.80 11.71
N ARG A 12 0.03 14.68 12.38
CA ARG A 12 1.17 15.60 12.20
C ARG A 12 1.91 15.44 10.86
N HIS A 13 1.98 14.22 10.31
CA HIS A 13 2.89 13.94 9.19
C HIS A 13 2.22 13.26 7.98
N TRP A 14 1.01 12.72 8.13
CA TRP A 14 0.35 11.92 7.11
C TRP A 14 -1.10 12.34 6.84
N LEU A 15 -1.46 13.55 7.28
CA LEU A 15 -2.71 14.21 6.92
C LEU A 15 -2.37 15.30 5.91
N PHE A 16 -2.85 15.13 4.68
CA PHE A 16 -2.60 16.06 3.59
C PHE A 16 -3.92 16.66 3.13
N GLU A 17 -3.86 17.92 2.71
CA GLU A 17 -4.96 18.51 1.95
C GLU A 17 -5.02 17.92 0.54
N ARG A 18 -6.19 18.05 -0.11
CA ARG A 18 -6.42 17.49 -1.44
C ARG A 18 -5.40 18.02 -2.46
N ASP A 19 -5.11 19.32 -2.38
CA ASP A 19 -4.27 20.00 -3.36
C ASP A 19 -2.79 19.68 -3.14
N GLN A 20 -2.35 19.62 -1.88
CA GLN A 20 -1.01 19.13 -1.50
C GLN A 20 -0.79 17.70 -2.01
N LEU A 21 -1.78 16.82 -1.84
CA LEU A 21 -1.67 15.43 -2.27
C LEU A 21 -1.67 15.30 -3.80
N ALA A 22 -2.37 16.19 -4.52
CA ALA A 22 -2.32 16.27 -5.97
C ALA A 22 -0.95 16.77 -6.46
N GLU A 23 -0.34 17.72 -5.77
CA GLU A 23 1.01 18.21 -6.06
C GLU A 23 2.08 17.13 -5.84
N ILE A 24 2.02 16.40 -4.72
CA ILE A 24 2.91 15.26 -4.46
C ILE A 24 2.82 14.24 -5.61
N ARG A 25 1.62 13.90 -6.08
CA ARG A 25 1.44 12.96 -7.19
C ARG A 25 2.02 13.50 -8.51
N ARG A 26 1.77 14.78 -8.84
CA ARG A 26 2.35 15.42 -10.03
C ARG A 26 3.88 15.42 -9.99
N SER A 27 4.46 15.77 -8.84
CA SER A 27 5.92 15.78 -8.67
C SER A 27 6.56 14.41 -8.88
N LEU A 28 5.85 13.31 -8.56
CA LEU A 28 6.32 11.95 -8.83
C LEU A 28 6.33 11.66 -10.33
N GLU A 29 5.31 12.09 -11.06
CA GLU A 29 5.21 11.89 -12.51
C GLU A 29 6.23 12.72 -13.31
N GLU A 30 6.57 13.91 -12.81
CA GLU A 30 7.42 14.88 -13.50
C GLU A 30 8.93 14.64 -13.35
N GLY A 31 9.36 13.69 -12.50
CA GLY A 31 10.78 13.36 -12.35
C GLY A 31 11.43 12.97 -13.69
N GLU A 32 12.62 13.49 -13.99
CA GLU A 32 13.27 13.35 -15.30
C GLU A 32 13.41 11.89 -15.76
N ASN A 33 13.81 11.00 -14.84
CA ASN A 33 13.90 9.55 -15.09
C ASN A 33 12.53 8.85 -15.17
N GLN A 34 11.47 9.51 -14.69
CA GLN A 34 10.12 8.95 -14.59
C GLN A 34 9.34 9.11 -15.90
N LYS A 35 9.47 10.25 -16.58
CA LYS A 35 8.71 10.57 -17.79
C LYS A 35 8.85 9.52 -18.88
N GLN A 36 10.07 9.01 -19.11
CA GLN A 36 10.31 7.95 -20.10
C GLN A 36 9.60 6.65 -19.72
N LEU A 37 9.66 6.26 -18.44
CA LEU A 37 9.03 5.05 -17.93
C LEU A 37 7.49 5.11 -18.00
N ILE A 38 6.92 6.30 -17.75
CA ILE A 38 5.48 6.55 -17.83
C ILE A 38 4.98 6.44 -19.27
N GLN A 39 5.73 6.98 -20.22
CA GLN A 39 5.41 6.89 -21.65
C GLN A 39 5.48 5.46 -22.17
N GLN A 40 6.47 4.68 -21.73
CA GLN A 40 6.61 3.27 -22.12
C GLN A 40 5.51 2.38 -21.52
N PHE A 41 5.12 2.65 -20.27
CA PHE A 41 4.15 1.85 -19.52
C PHE A 41 3.03 2.75 -18.97
N PRO A 42 2.07 3.18 -19.80
CA PRO A 42 0.94 3.96 -19.33
C PRO A 42 0.10 3.15 -18.34
N LEU A 43 -0.30 3.78 -17.24
CA LEU A 43 -1.16 3.18 -16.22
C LEU A 43 -2.52 3.90 -16.23
N PRO A 44 -3.61 3.19 -15.93
CA PRO A 44 -4.91 3.82 -15.73
C PRO A 44 -4.91 4.69 -14.46
N ASP A 45 -5.98 5.46 -14.25
CA ASP A 45 -6.15 6.30 -13.04
C ASP A 45 -5.81 5.50 -11.77
N LEU A 46 -5.01 6.11 -10.89
CA LEU A 46 -4.60 5.58 -9.58
C LEU A 46 -5.79 5.10 -8.73
N ARG A 47 -6.99 5.63 -8.98
CA ARG A 47 -8.23 5.14 -8.33
C ARG A 47 -8.50 3.67 -8.64
N TYR A 48 -8.39 3.27 -9.91
CA TYR A 48 -8.59 1.87 -10.31
C TYR A 48 -7.52 0.97 -9.70
N PHE A 49 -6.28 1.45 -9.66
CA PHE A 49 -5.20 0.76 -8.96
C PHE A 49 -5.51 0.57 -7.46
N SER A 50 -5.98 1.62 -6.77
CA SER A 50 -6.34 1.50 -5.35
C SER A 50 -7.48 0.51 -5.10
N ILE A 51 -8.46 0.41 -6.02
CA ILE A 51 -9.55 -0.57 -5.93
C ILE A 51 -9.00 -1.98 -6.12
N TYR A 52 -8.18 -2.16 -7.16
CA TYR A 52 -7.56 -3.45 -7.48
C TYR A 52 -6.71 -3.99 -6.32
N ILE A 53 -5.81 -3.16 -5.78
CA ILE A 53 -4.93 -3.52 -4.66
C ILE A 53 -5.75 -3.86 -3.41
N ASN A 54 -6.82 -3.10 -3.12
CA ASN A 54 -7.69 -3.41 -1.99
C ASN A 54 -8.36 -4.78 -2.16
N LEU A 55 -8.85 -5.11 -3.36
CA LEU A 55 -9.43 -6.43 -3.65
C LEU A 55 -8.41 -7.56 -3.46
N GLN A 56 -7.17 -7.38 -3.93
CA GLN A 56 -6.11 -8.39 -3.75
C GLN A 56 -5.73 -8.56 -2.28
N LEU A 57 -5.65 -7.47 -1.53
CA LEU A 57 -5.35 -7.51 -0.10
C LEU A 57 -6.44 -8.25 0.69
N VAL A 58 -7.71 -8.01 0.36
CA VAL A 58 -8.85 -8.71 0.97
C VAL A 58 -8.82 -10.21 0.63
N ARG A 59 -8.46 -10.59 -0.61
CA ARG A 59 -8.30 -12.00 -1.00
C ARG A 59 -7.23 -12.71 -0.18
N LEU A 60 -6.04 -12.09 -0.04
CA LEU A 60 -4.97 -12.63 0.80
C LEU A 60 -5.42 -12.71 2.27
N GLY A 61 -6.03 -11.65 2.79
CA GLY A 61 -6.53 -11.58 4.15
C GLY A 61 -7.54 -12.68 4.49
N LYS A 62 -8.43 -13.01 3.55
CA LYS A 62 -9.39 -14.12 3.70
C LYS A 62 -8.70 -15.47 3.75
N ARG A 63 -7.73 -15.75 2.86
CA ARG A 63 -6.95 -17.01 2.88
C ARG A 63 -6.17 -17.18 4.19
N MET A 64 -5.55 -16.11 4.67
CA MET A 64 -4.79 -16.08 5.92
C MET A 64 -5.68 -15.93 7.18
N THR A 65 -7.01 -15.89 7.02
CA THR A 65 -7.99 -15.74 8.12
C THR A 65 -7.68 -14.56 9.06
N THR A 66 -7.16 -13.46 8.50
CA THR A 66 -6.61 -12.34 9.28
C THR A 66 -7.70 -11.32 9.65
N ARG A 67 -7.54 -10.68 10.81
CA ARG A 67 -8.46 -9.65 11.32
C ARG A 67 -8.47 -8.41 10.42
N GLN A 68 -9.63 -7.78 10.32
CA GLN A 68 -9.84 -6.58 9.49
C GLN A 68 -8.92 -5.41 9.86
N GLN A 69 -8.57 -5.26 11.15
CA GLN A 69 -7.67 -4.21 11.63
C GLN A 69 -6.29 -4.27 10.93
N ALA A 70 -5.70 -5.46 10.80
CA ALA A 70 -4.43 -5.64 10.09
C ALA A 70 -4.54 -5.37 8.58
N LEU A 71 -5.67 -5.72 7.96
CA LEU A 71 -5.92 -5.39 6.56
C LEU A 71 -6.06 -3.88 6.33
N ALA A 72 -6.76 -3.18 7.23
CA ALA A 72 -6.88 -1.73 7.17
C ALA A 72 -5.51 -1.05 7.31
N THR A 73 -4.69 -1.50 8.26
CA THR A 73 -3.33 -0.97 8.47
C THR A 73 -2.41 -1.25 7.27
N ALA A 74 -2.48 -2.46 6.69
CA ALA A 74 -1.75 -2.79 5.47
C ALA A 74 -2.15 -1.89 4.30
N GLN A 75 -3.45 -1.61 4.13
CA GLN A 75 -3.92 -0.69 3.09
C GLN A 75 -3.37 0.73 3.27
N VAL A 76 -3.28 1.21 4.51
CA VAL A 76 -2.66 2.52 4.81
C VAL A 76 -1.18 2.51 4.44
N TYR A 77 -0.43 1.45 4.76
CA TYR A 77 0.98 1.33 4.39
C TYR A 77 1.19 1.36 2.88
N ILE A 78 0.37 0.62 2.12
CA ILE A 78 0.48 0.61 0.65
C ILE A 78 0.21 2.01 0.08
N ARG A 79 -0.84 2.70 0.58
CA ARG A 79 -1.15 4.07 0.13
C ARG A 79 -0.02 5.04 0.45
N ARG A 80 0.53 4.99 1.66
CA ARG A 80 1.66 5.85 2.06
C ARG A 80 2.94 5.55 1.28
N PHE A 81 3.19 4.29 0.96
CA PHE A 81 4.34 3.90 0.14
C PHE A 81 4.25 4.52 -1.26
N TYR A 82 3.11 4.35 -1.93
CA TYR A 82 2.89 4.90 -3.28
C TYR A 82 2.64 6.41 -3.34
N THR A 83 2.59 7.11 -2.21
CA THR A 83 2.71 8.59 -2.20
C THR A 83 4.15 9.09 -2.35
N LYS A 84 5.14 8.21 -2.21
CA LYS A 84 6.57 8.57 -2.29
C LYS A 84 7.33 7.82 -3.37
N VAL A 85 6.82 6.67 -3.79
CA VAL A 85 7.47 5.80 -4.76
C VAL A 85 6.51 5.57 -5.92
N GLU A 86 7.03 5.66 -7.13
CA GLU A 86 6.24 5.31 -8.31
C GLU A 86 5.96 3.81 -8.35
N ILE A 87 4.68 3.46 -8.60
CA ILE A 87 4.19 2.09 -8.77
C ILE A 87 5.07 1.27 -9.74
N ARG A 88 5.44 1.86 -10.89
CA ARG A 88 6.17 1.20 -11.98
C ARG A 88 7.59 0.76 -11.62
N LYS A 89 8.18 1.30 -10.55
CA LYS A 89 9.54 0.94 -10.09
C LYS A 89 9.56 -0.32 -9.22
N THR A 90 8.39 -0.83 -8.83
CA THR A 90 8.26 -1.90 -7.84
C THR A 90 7.26 -2.94 -8.28
N ASN A 91 7.40 -4.18 -7.82
CA ASN A 91 6.36 -5.18 -7.99
C ASN A 91 5.23 -4.93 -6.97
N PRO A 92 3.99 -4.60 -7.40
CA PRO A 92 2.92 -4.25 -6.48
C PRO A 92 2.46 -5.41 -5.59
N TYR A 93 2.56 -6.66 -6.07
CA TYR A 93 2.21 -7.84 -5.28
C TYR A 93 3.21 -8.07 -4.15
N LEU A 94 4.49 -7.83 -4.41
CA LEU A 94 5.52 -7.90 -3.38
C LEU A 94 5.28 -6.83 -2.31
N VAL A 95 5.03 -5.58 -2.71
CA VAL A 95 4.70 -4.47 -1.80
C VAL A 95 3.44 -4.78 -0.99
N LEU A 96 2.42 -5.37 -1.61
CA LEU A 96 1.19 -5.77 -0.93
C LEU A 96 1.47 -6.83 0.15
N THR A 97 2.25 -7.86 -0.19
CA THR A 97 2.62 -8.95 0.72
C THR A 97 3.45 -8.44 1.90
N THR A 98 4.42 -7.56 1.63
CA THR A 98 5.28 -6.99 2.67
C THR A 98 4.50 -6.05 3.59
N ALA A 99 3.61 -5.22 3.04
CA ALA A 99 2.73 -4.35 3.82
C ALA A 99 1.78 -5.17 4.70
N PHE A 100 1.19 -6.26 4.17
CA PHE A 100 0.38 -7.18 4.94
C PHE A 100 1.17 -7.82 6.09
N TYR A 101 2.35 -8.38 5.81
CA TYR A 101 3.20 -9.00 6.82
C TYR A 101 3.59 -8.02 7.94
N LEU A 102 3.98 -6.80 7.57
CA LEU A 102 4.36 -5.76 8.52
C LEU A 102 3.16 -5.29 9.34
N ALA A 103 1.98 -5.12 8.73
CA ALA A 103 0.76 -4.77 9.46
C ALA A 103 0.37 -5.85 10.46
N CYS A 104 0.47 -7.12 10.09
CA CYS A 104 0.21 -8.24 11.01
C CYS A 104 1.12 -8.19 12.25
N LYS A 105 2.39 -7.82 12.10
CA LYS A 105 3.30 -7.61 13.24
C LYS A 105 2.90 -6.41 14.11
N MET A 106 2.49 -5.31 13.48
CA MET A 106 2.16 -4.06 14.19
C MET A 106 0.81 -4.12 14.91
N GLU A 107 -0.15 -4.88 14.38
CA GLU A 107 -1.49 -5.06 14.97
C GLU A 107 -1.56 -6.28 15.90
N GLU A 108 -0.41 -6.75 16.39
CA GLU A 108 -0.31 -7.85 17.37
C GLU A 108 -0.97 -9.16 16.89
N CYS A 109 -1.01 -9.40 15.57
CA CYS A 109 -1.49 -10.64 14.97
C CYS A 109 -0.41 -11.26 14.06
N PRO A 110 0.75 -11.67 14.61
CA PRO A 110 1.90 -12.09 13.83
C PRO A 110 1.60 -13.32 12.99
N GLN A 111 2.01 -13.28 11.72
CA GLN A 111 1.94 -14.39 10.78
C GLN A 111 3.35 -14.88 10.48
N HIS A 112 3.56 -16.19 10.34
CA HIS A 112 4.87 -16.72 9.99
C HIS A 112 5.20 -16.44 8.52
N ILE A 113 6.40 -15.95 8.23
CA ILE A 113 6.76 -15.46 6.88
C ILE A 113 6.63 -16.55 5.80
N ARG A 114 6.94 -17.81 6.12
CA ARG A 114 6.81 -18.93 5.18
C ARG A 114 5.37 -19.12 4.70
N PHE A 115 4.38 -18.98 5.58
CA PHE A 115 2.98 -19.13 5.20
C PHE A 115 2.51 -17.96 4.35
N VAL A 116 2.86 -16.73 4.75
CA VAL A 116 2.50 -15.53 3.99
C VAL A 116 3.07 -15.58 2.56
N VAL A 117 4.33 -15.98 2.40
CA VAL A 117 4.96 -16.11 1.08
C VAL A 117 4.34 -17.26 0.29
N SER A 118 4.02 -18.39 0.93
CA SER A 118 3.36 -19.53 0.29
C SER A 118 1.99 -19.15 -0.27
N GLU A 119 1.17 -18.47 0.53
CA GLU A 119 -0.16 -18.03 0.10
C GLU A 119 -0.09 -16.94 -0.99
N ALA A 120 0.84 -16.00 -0.87
CA ALA A 120 1.06 -14.97 -1.89
C ALA A 120 1.42 -15.58 -3.25
N LYS A 121 2.35 -16.55 -3.27
CA LYS A 121 2.72 -17.29 -4.49
C LYS A 121 1.55 -18.07 -5.09
N GLY A 122 0.63 -18.56 -4.26
CA GLY A 122 -0.57 -19.26 -4.72
C GLY A 122 -1.71 -18.35 -5.19
N LEU A 123 -1.59 -17.02 -5.06
CA LEU A 123 -2.62 -16.04 -5.43
C LEU A 123 -2.28 -15.28 -6.71
N TRP A 124 -1.01 -14.97 -6.91
CA TRP A 124 -0.55 -14.16 -8.04
C TRP A 124 0.57 -14.89 -8.79
N PRO A 125 0.61 -14.73 -10.13
CA PRO A 125 1.66 -15.30 -10.97
C PRO A 125 3.03 -14.68 -10.70
#